data_AF-A0A1F9RPA4-F1
#
_entry.id   AF-A0A1F9RPA4-F1
#
_cell.length_a   1.000
_cell.length_b   1.000
_cell.length_c   1.000
_cell.angle_alpha   90.00
_cell.angle_beta   90.00
_cell.angle_gamma   90.00
#
_symmetry.space_group_name_H-M   'P 1'
#
loop_
_entity.id
_entity.type
_entity.pdbx_description
1 polymer ?
#
loop_
_entity_poly.entity_id
_entity_poly.type
_entity_poly.pdbx_seq_one_letter_code
_entity_poly.pdbx_strand_id
1 'polypeptide(L)'
;MATFRDLRKTVRESLDDPRLAVVFFETNHSSSYHFANVLNLGIQGVLIESDKKFENGIKPRLMIKNPELDQWDTFFCRVAWAQTTESEKQYKTGLEFLFPVDNGIEPKPGTNGDITPQDIDFLLTTRLFKTVPKGFLCSLLNCLSRKSVAQNTRFMSGENPQNCLYIIHKGSCRIESKNKTGFFESMGRKREGDMIGDMAFLSTEPLISDAVSESEMVVWELPAAKFEQACRLQQGLIDFLTGLLTNRFDDPTNPELKTVGRHIITQLIGEGRTGFVYKGLHKQLNLPVAVKMMKHHQAAQKDGFNRFKQKISRIADLNHPNIVRIYDIEEQYRTFFIIMEYIEGESLDSLFGKSIRLSLDKVMYFLAQICSALSHAHDQKIIHTHLTPSNIFILKDRHILVSDFGWAAPIPEEGFMEDRNMYYLAPEHIRGERIDQRSDIYSLGILTYEMLTGRSPFSGEDQGTAAMDMNTAGRINSSFVRLPELPEFIQKFILKACAKLPEKRYGSIHDVIQELSGESALFKNALPLKQDMGQEISALLVSHKRNQRRTLFRLLDEFSQKALDLGMEVNITGKIQIHENHEP
;
A
#
# COMPACT_ATOMS: atom_id res chain seq x y z
N MET A 1 -22.86 -7.01 -39.29
CA MET A 1 -22.96 -8.46 -39.04
C MET A 1 -21.62 -9.12 -39.32
N ALA A 2 -20.64 -8.93 -38.44
CA ALA A 2 -19.51 -9.86 -38.34
C ALA A 2 -19.95 -10.92 -37.34
N THR A 3 -20.36 -12.09 -37.84
CA THR A 3 -20.75 -13.21 -36.99
C THR A 3 -19.51 -13.83 -36.34
N PHE A 4 -19.67 -14.26 -35.09
CA PHE A 4 -18.80 -15.09 -34.23
C PHE A 4 -17.97 -16.23 -34.90
N ARG A 5 -18.13 -16.48 -36.20
CA ARG A 5 -17.26 -17.33 -37.03
C ARG A 5 -15.85 -16.77 -37.21
N ASP A 6 -15.64 -15.46 -37.11
CA ASP A 6 -14.31 -14.86 -37.35
C ASP A 6 -13.35 -15.03 -36.16
N LEU A 7 -13.87 -15.21 -34.94
CA LEU A 7 -13.09 -15.62 -33.74
C LEU A 7 -12.56 -17.07 -33.81
N ARG A 8 -12.96 -17.86 -34.81
CA ARG A 8 -12.50 -19.26 -34.98
C ARG A 8 -11.10 -19.37 -35.58
N LYS A 9 -10.44 -18.26 -35.96
CA LYS A 9 -9.24 -18.29 -36.81
C LYS A 9 -7.92 -17.90 -36.17
N THR A 10 -7.81 -17.75 -34.86
CA THR A 10 -6.56 -17.27 -34.26
C THR A 10 -6.17 -18.09 -33.05
N VAL A 11 -5.04 -18.80 -33.20
CA VAL A 11 -3.93 -19.05 -32.25
C VAL A 11 -4.27 -19.47 -30.81
N ARG A 12 -3.52 -20.46 -30.28
CA ARG A 12 -3.41 -20.71 -28.84
C ARG A 12 -2.84 -19.46 -28.17
N GLU A 13 -3.69 -18.54 -27.76
CA GLU A 13 -3.27 -17.42 -26.93
C GLU A 13 -3.17 -17.93 -25.49
N SER A 14 -1.94 -18.00 -24.97
CA SER A 14 -1.75 -17.82 -23.54
C SER A 14 -2.33 -16.44 -23.23
N LEU A 15 -3.36 -16.38 -22.42
CA LEU A 15 -3.87 -15.08 -22.01
C LEU A 15 -2.82 -14.45 -21.11
N ASP A 16 -2.38 -13.24 -21.45
CA ASP A 16 -1.47 -12.46 -20.60
C ASP A 16 -2.08 -12.18 -19.22
N ASP A 17 -3.42 -12.29 -19.09
CA ASP A 17 -4.17 -12.07 -17.86
C ASP A 17 -5.40 -13.00 -17.78
N PRO A 18 -5.63 -13.75 -16.68
CA PRO A 18 -6.77 -14.66 -16.56
C PRO A 18 -8.13 -13.96 -16.68
N ARG A 19 -9.04 -14.52 -17.49
CA ARG A 19 -10.43 -14.02 -17.61
C ARG A 19 -11.35 -14.65 -16.57
N LEU A 20 -12.40 -13.95 -16.17
CA LEU A 20 -13.41 -14.49 -15.26
C LEU A 20 -14.36 -15.46 -15.99
N ALA A 21 -14.56 -16.65 -15.43
CA ALA A 21 -15.62 -17.57 -15.83
C ALA A 21 -16.51 -17.95 -14.65
N VAL A 22 -17.76 -18.29 -14.95
CA VAL A 22 -18.70 -18.87 -14.01
C VAL A 22 -19.06 -20.28 -14.46
N VAL A 23 -18.72 -21.26 -13.62
CA VAL A 23 -18.98 -22.68 -13.85
C VAL A 23 -20.24 -23.06 -13.08
N PHE A 24 -21.33 -23.31 -13.80
CA PHE A 24 -22.56 -23.87 -13.26
C PHE A 24 -22.52 -25.39 -13.37
N PHE A 25 -22.85 -26.08 -12.29
CA PHE A 25 -22.89 -27.54 -12.28
C PHE A 25 -24.01 -28.02 -11.36
N GLU A 26 -24.58 -29.15 -11.74
CA GLU A 26 -25.62 -29.83 -11.01
C GLU A 26 -25.04 -31.08 -10.37
N THR A 27 -25.41 -31.29 -9.10
CA THR A 27 -25.20 -32.55 -8.39
C THR A 27 -26.55 -33.22 -8.21
N ASN A 28 -26.58 -34.51 -7.82
CA ASN A 28 -27.81 -35.27 -7.58
C ASN A 28 -28.78 -34.59 -6.58
N HIS A 29 -28.34 -33.58 -5.83
CA HIS A 29 -29.09 -32.94 -4.75
C HIS A 29 -29.21 -31.41 -4.85
N SER A 30 -28.46 -30.72 -5.72
CA SER A 30 -28.53 -29.26 -5.89
C SER A 30 -27.81 -28.73 -7.13
N SER A 31 -28.34 -27.65 -7.73
CA SER A 31 -27.64 -26.81 -8.71
C SER A 31 -26.84 -25.72 -7.99
N SER A 32 -25.59 -25.47 -8.43
CA SER A 32 -24.73 -24.45 -7.83
C SER A 32 -23.77 -23.86 -8.88
N TYR A 33 -23.14 -22.73 -8.54
CA TYR A 33 -22.15 -22.07 -9.40
C TYR A 33 -20.83 -21.88 -8.65
N HIS A 34 -19.76 -21.68 -9.42
CA HIS A 34 -18.42 -21.41 -8.89
C HIS A 34 -17.64 -20.54 -9.87
N PHE A 35 -16.95 -19.52 -9.37
CA PHE A 35 -16.09 -18.66 -10.18
C PHE A 35 -14.72 -19.31 -10.39
N ALA A 36 -14.20 -19.22 -11.61
CA ALA A 36 -12.91 -19.77 -12.00
C ALA A 36 -12.14 -18.84 -12.94
N ASN A 37 -10.82 -18.88 -12.85
CA ASN A 37 -9.91 -18.15 -13.72
C ASN A 37 -9.74 -18.91 -15.03
N VAL A 38 -9.97 -18.27 -16.18
CA VAL A 38 -9.70 -18.82 -17.51
C VAL A 38 -8.24 -18.55 -17.84
N LEU A 39 -7.44 -19.62 -17.91
CA LEU A 39 -6.03 -19.54 -18.26
C LEU A 39 -5.79 -19.62 -19.77
N ASN A 40 -6.65 -20.36 -20.48
CA ASN A 40 -6.56 -20.52 -21.92
C ASN A 40 -7.94 -20.82 -22.50
N LEU A 41 -8.27 -20.21 -23.64
CA LEU A 41 -9.51 -20.45 -24.38
C LEU A 41 -9.18 -20.93 -25.79
N GLY A 42 -9.59 -22.15 -26.13
CA GLY A 42 -9.38 -22.76 -27.45
C GLY A 42 -10.68 -23.07 -28.17
N ILE A 43 -10.58 -23.52 -29.42
CA ILE A 43 -11.76 -23.80 -30.28
C ILE A 43 -12.63 -24.94 -29.72
N GLN A 44 -12.01 -25.94 -29.10
CA GLN A 44 -12.68 -27.16 -28.63
C GLN A 44 -12.86 -27.21 -27.11
N GLY A 45 -12.38 -26.21 -26.37
CA GLY A 45 -12.44 -26.24 -24.93
C GLY A 45 -11.74 -25.07 -24.26
N VAL A 46 -11.74 -25.09 -22.93
CA VAL A 46 -11.14 -24.07 -22.07
C VAL A 46 -10.29 -24.73 -20.99
N LEU A 47 -9.21 -24.07 -20.60
CA LEU A 47 -8.46 -24.38 -19.40
C LEU A 47 -8.83 -23.37 -18.32
N ILE A 48 -9.36 -23.88 -17.20
CA ILE A 48 -9.69 -23.06 -16.04
C ILE A 48 -8.84 -23.44 -14.82
N GLU A 49 -8.70 -22.50 -13.90
CA GLU A 49 -8.09 -22.67 -12.59
C GLU A 49 -9.07 -22.25 -11.50
N SER A 50 -9.18 -23.07 -10.45
CA SER A 50 -10.12 -22.86 -9.36
C SER A 50 -9.62 -23.50 -8.06
N ASP A 51 -10.09 -23.01 -6.92
CA ASP A 51 -9.96 -23.65 -5.60
C ASP A 51 -10.85 -24.88 -5.44
N LYS A 52 -11.74 -25.17 -6.41
CA LYS A 52 -12.59 -26.35 -6.43
C LYS A 52 -12.17 -27.32 -7.53
N LYS A 53 -12.08 -28.60 -7.16
CA LYS A 53 -11.89 -29.70 -8.12
C LYS A 53 -13.23 -30.07 -8.75
N PHE A 54 -13.30 -30.04 -10.07
CA PHE A 54 -14.44 -30.57 -10.82
C PHE A 54 -14.16 -32.03 -11.19
N GLU A 55 -15.07 -32.93 -10.84
CA GLU A 55 -14.90 -34.36 -11.10
C GLU A 55 -15.17 -34.72 -12.56
N ASN A 56 -14.52 -35.80 -13.01
CA ASN A 56 -14.70 -36.32 -14.35
C ASN A 56 -16.14 -36.86 -14.52
N GLY A 57 -16.80 -36.53 -15.63
CA GLY A 57 -18.19 -36.94 -15.90
C GLY A 57 -19.27 -35.90 -15.56
N ILE A 58 -18.92 -34.80 -14.87
CA ILE A 58 -19.83 -33.66 -14.73
C ILE A 58 -19.94 -32.95 -16.09
N LYS A 59 -21.17 -32.53 -16.45
CA LYS A 59 -21.45 -31.72 -17.64
C LYS A 59 -21.77 -30.27 -17.24
N PRO A 60 -20.76 -29.46 -16.87
CA PRO A 60 -21.03 -28.10 -16.43
C PRO A 60 -21.47 -27.20 -17.58
N ARG A 61 -22.23 -26.17 -17.25
CA ARG A 61 -22.49 -25.01 -18.11
C ARG A 61 -21.51 -23.92 -17.72
N LEU A 62 -20.75 -23.42 -18.68
CA LEU A 62 -19.72 -22.42 -18.46
C LEU A 62 -20.18 -21.08 -19.05
N MET A 63 -20.06 -20.00 -18.29
CA MET A 63 -20.26 -18.64 -18.77
C MET A 63 -18.93 -17.88 -18.78
N ILE A 64 -18.61 -17.23 -19.89
CA ILE A 64 -17.39 -16.42 -20.05
C ILE A 64 -17.78 -15.08 -20.67
N LYS A 65 -17.21 -13.99 -20.17
CA LYS A 65 -17.42 -12.66 -20.76
C LYS A 65 -16.61 -12.51 -22.05
N ASN A 66 -17.28 -12.12 -23.12
CA ASN A 66 -16.69 -11.77 -24.39
C ASN A 66 -16.23 -10.31 -24.35
N PRO A 67 -14.91 -10.04 -24.43
CA PRO A 67 -14.41 -8.68 -24.33
C PRO A 67 -14.72 -7.82 -25.57
N GLU A 68 -14.89 -8.42 -26.75
CA GLU A 68 -15.15 -7.67 -27.99
C GLU A 68 -16.60 -7.18 -28.07
N LEU A 69 -17.52 -8.00 -27.56
CA LEU A 69 -18.96 -7.76 -27.64
C LEU A 69 -19.58 -7.27 -26.32
N ASP A 70 -18.78 -7.23 -25.25
CA ASP A 70 -19.22 -6.92 -23.89
C ASP A 70 -20.45 -7.74 -23.45
N GLN A 71 -20.51 -9.01 -23.86
CA GLN A 71 -21.63 -9.91 -23.59
C GLN A 71 -21.14 -11.20 -22.92
N TRP A 72 -22.03 -11.87 -22.17
CA TRP A 72 -21.73 -13.16 -21.55
C TRP A 72 -22.16 -14.30 -22.48
N ASP A 73 -21.18 -15.09 -22.94
CA ASP A 73 -21.42 -16.28 -23.75
C ASP A 73 -21.51 -17.52 -22.86
N THR A 74 -22.40 -18.44 -23.23
CA THR A 74 -22.64 -19.69 -22.49
C THR A 74 -22.24 -20.90 -23.32
N PHE A 75 -21.46 -21.80 -22.72
CA PHE A 75 -20.96 -23.02 -23.32
C PHE A 75 -21.41 -24.24 -22.50
N PHE A 76 -21.78 -25.31 -23.19
CA PHE A 76 -21.99 -26.61 -22.54
C PHE A 76 -20.68 -27.39 -22.61
N CYS A 77 -20.25 -27.90 -21.48
CA CYS A 77 -18.94 -28.51 -21.34
C CYS A 77 -19.06 -29.92 -20.76
N ARG A 78 -18.01 -30.73 -20.97
CA ARG A 78 -17.69 -31.87 -20.09
C ARG A 78 -16.32 -31.65 -19.47
N VAL A 79 -16.14 -32.11 -18.23
CA VAL A 79 -14.81 -32.17 -17.61
C VAL A 79 -14.00 -33.25 -18.33
N ALA A 80 -12.93 -32.86 -19.02
CA ALA A 80 -12.04 -33.80 -19.72
C ALA A 80 -10.98 -34.35 -18.76
N TRP A 81 -10.41 -33.48 -17.93
CA TRP A 81 -9.43 -33.82 -16.89
C TRP A 81 -9.38 -32.72 -15.84
N ALA A 82 -8.92 -33.07 -14.63
CA ALA A 82 -8.65 -32.13 -13.56
C ALA A 82 -7.37 -32.56 -12.81
N GLN A 83 -6.45 -31.64 -12.61
CA GLN A 83 -5.16 -31.88 -11.98
C GLN A 83 -4.91 -30.87 -10.85
N THR A 84 -4.33 -31.34 -9.75
CA THR A 84 -3.86 -30.48 -8.65
C THR A 84 -2.56 -29.80 -9.07
N THR A 85 -2.41 -28.50 -8.78
CA THR A 85 -1.16 -27.77 -9.01
C THR A 85 -0.13 -28.03 -7.90
N GLU A 86 1.14 -27.66 -8.13
CA GLU A 86 2.20 -27.75 -7.11
C GLU A 86 1.90 -26.93 -5.85
N SER A 87 1.10 -25.86 -5.96
CA SER A 87 0.39 -25.32 -4.80
C SER A 87 -0.77 -26.25 -4.45
N GLU A 88 -0.72 -26.91 -3.30
CA GLU A 88 -1.65 -27.98 -2.87
C GLU A 88 -3.15 -27.57 -2.75
N LYS A 89 -3.57 -26.42 -3.29
CA LYS A 89 -4.86 -25.75 -3.02
C LYS A 89 -5.50 -25.07 -4.25
N GLN A 90 -4.98 -25.32 -5.46
CA GLN A 90 -5.60 -24.93 -6.72
C GLN A 90 -5.70 -26.14 -7.66
N TYR A 91 -6.70 -26.13 -8.54
CA TYR A 91 -6.97 -27.17 -9.50
C TYR A 91 -7.04 -26.58 -10.90
N LYS A 92 -6.26 -27.13 -11.82
CA LYS A 92 -6.40 -26.87 -13.25
C LYS A 92 -7.36 -27.89 -13.84
N THR A 93 -8.39 -27.40 -14.51
CA THR A 93 -9.43 -28.23 -15.11
C THR A 93 -9.54 -27.93 -16.59
N GLY A 94 -9.39 -28.98 -17.41
CA GLY A 94 -9.68 -28.91 -18.84
C GLY A 94 -11.15 -29.22 -19.09
N LEU A 95 -11.88 -28.25 -19.65
CA LEU A 95 -13.26 -28.42 -20.07
C LEU A 95 -13.34 -28.48 -21.59
N GLU A 96 -14.03 -29.49 -22.13
CA GLU A 96 -14.25 -29.64 -23.57
C GLU A 96 -15.67 -29.18 -23.94
N PHE A 97 -15.79 -28.38 -24.99
CA PHE A 97 -17.07 -27.87 -25.48
C PHE A 97 -17.87 -28.95 -26.20
N LEU A 98 -19.13 -29.11 -25.82
CA LEU A 98 -20.05 -30.06 -26.42
C LEU A 98 -20.76 -29.40 -27.61
N PHE A 99 -20.55 -29.95 -28.81
CA PHE A 99 -21.27 -29.58 -30.03
C PHE A 99 -21.84 -30.84 -30.72
N PRO A 100 -23.11 -30.82 -31.20
CA PRO A 100 -24.13 -29.80 -30.96
C PRO A 100 -24.66 -29.89 -29.52
N VAL A 101 -25.32 -28.83 -29.05
CA VAL A 101 -26.06 -28.85 -27.77
C VAL A 101 -27.07 -30.01 -27.87
N ASP A 102 -26.94 -31.01 -27.01
CA ASP A 102 -27.82 -32.19 -27.03
C ASP A 102 -29.29 -31.74 -27.08
N ASN A 103 -30.02 -32.23 -28.09
CA ASN A 103 -31.37 -31.82 -28.43
C ASN A 103 -32.32 -31.85 -27.20
N GLY A 104 -32.78 -30.68 -26.77
CA GLY A 104 -34.08 -30.56 -26.09
C GLY A 104 -34.09 -30.31 -24.58
N ILE A 105 -32.95 -30.07 -23.92
CA ILE A 105 -32.97 -29.47 -22.57
C ILE A 105 -32.67 -27.98 -22.72
N GLU A 106 -33.70 -27.18 -23.00
CA GLU A 106 -33.62 -25.75 -22.72
C GLU A 106 -33.31 -25.59 -21.23
N PRO A 107 -32.27 -24.84 -20.85
CA PRO A 107 -31.99 -24.59 -19.45
C PRO A 107 -33.20 -23.85 -18.87
N LYS A 108 -33.83 -24.43 -17.84
CA LYS A 108 -34.72 -23.63 -17.00
C LYS A 108 -33.88 -22.47 -16.46
N PRO A 109 -34.32 -21.21 -16.59
CA PRO A 109 -33.68 -20.11 -15.88
C PRO A 109 -33.61 -20.51 -14.41
N GLY A 110 -32.41 -20.38 -13.83
CA GLY A 110 -32.10 -20.89 -12.52
C GLY A 110 -33.23 -20.66 -11.53
N THR A 111 -33.69 -21.74 -10.93
CA THR A 111 -34.52 -21.70 -9.73
C THR A 111 -33.89 -20.77 -8.71
N ASN A 112 -34.67 -19.86 -8.10
CA ASN A 112 -34.30 -18.96 -7.00
C ASN A 112 -32.88 -19.18 -6.42
N GLY A 113 -31.87 -18.48 -6.95
CA GLY A 113 -30.49 -18.58 -6.42
C GLY A 113 -29.36 -18.44 -7.44
N ASP A 114 -29.61 -18.63 -8.74
CA ASP A 114 -28.56 -18.48 -9.76
C ASP A 114 -28.13 -17.02 -9.92
N ILE A 115 -26.82 -16.82 -10.04
CA ILE A 115 -26.23 -15.52 -10.33
C ILE A 115 -26.41 -15.15 -11.81
N THR A 116 -26.84 -13.93 -12.09
CA THR A 116 -27.06 -13.43 -13.45
C THR A 116 -25.83 -12.68 -14.00
N PRO A 117 -25.71 -12.51 -15.33
CA PRO A 117 -24.74 -11.58 -15.93
C PRO A 117 -24.74 -10.19 -15.28
N GLN A 118 -25.92 -9.61 -15.05
CA GLN A 118 -26.05 -8.29 -14.45
C GLN A 118 -25.53 -8.25 -13.01
N ASP A 119 -25.75 -9.32 -12.24
CA ASP A 119 -25.22 -9.43 -10.88
C ASP A 119 -23.69 -9.41 -10.87
N ILE A 120 -23.05 -10.10 -11.82
CA ILE A 120 -21.59 -10.15 -11.95
C ILE A 120 -21.05 -8.80 -12.38
N ASP A 121 -21.61 -8.21 -13.44
CA ASP A 121 -21.20 -6.88 -13.92
C ASP A 121 -21.39 -5.81 -12.83
N PHE A 122 -22.46 -5.90 -12.03
CA PHE A 122 -22.64 -5.05 -10.85
C PHE A 122 -21.49 -5.20 -9.86
N LEU A 123 -21.16 -6.42 -9.44
CA LEU A 123 -20.07 -6.66 -8.47
C LEU A 123 -18.73 -6.11 -8.99
N LEU A 124 -18.40 -6.37 -10.25
CA LEU A 124 -17.16 -5.93 -10.89
C LEU A 124 -17.07 -4.40 -11.08
N THR A 125 -18.21 -3.71 -11.15
CA THR A 125 -18.24 -2.24 -11.29
C THR A 125 -18.11 -1.51 -9.95
N THR A 126 -18.35 -2.20 -8.83
CA THR A 126 -18.13 -1.62 -7.49
C THR A 126 -16.67 -1.22 -7.28
N ARG A 127 -16.44 -0.15 -6.50
CA ARG A 127 -15.08 0.37 -6.25
C ARG A 127 -14.15 -0.66 -5.63
N LEU A 128 -14.70 -1.51 -4.76
CA LEU A 128 -13.94 -2.49 -4.00
C LEU A 128 -13.31 -3.56 -4.89
N PHE A 129 -14.10 -4.19 -5.76
CA PHE A 129 -13.62 -5.27 -6.61
C PHE A 129 -12.63 -4.80 -7.68
N LYS A 130 -12.64 -3.50 -8.03
CA LYS A 130 -11.61 -2.89 -8.88
C LYS A 130 -10.22 -2.86 -8.24
N THR A 131 -10.14 -2.87 -6.90
CA THR A 131 -8.86 -2.84 -6.16
C THR A 131 -8.26 -4.23 -5.93
N VAL A 132 -9.02 -5.29 -6.19
CA VAL A 132 -8.58 -6.67 -5.99
C VAL A 132 -7.77 -7.13 -7.21
N PRO A 133 -6.55 -7.67 -7.05
CA PRO A 133 -5.81 -8.19 -8.19
C PRO A 133 -6.59 -9.33 -8.86
N LYS A 134 -6.63 -9.35 -10.19
CA LYS A 134 -7.52 -10.22 -10.98
C LYS A 134 -7.36 -11.71 -10.66
N GLY A 135 -6.15 -12.18 -10.39
CA GLY A 135 -5.90 -13.57 -10.01
C GLY A 135 -6.63 -14.02 -8.74
N PHE A 136 -6.97 -13.10 -7.84
CA PHE A 136 -7.67 -13.37 -6.57
C PHE A 136 -9.17 -13.08 -6.61
N LEU A 137 -9.65 -12.48 -7.71
CA LEU A 137 -11.03 -12.05 -7.88
C LEU A 137 -12.02 -13.20 -7.71
N CYS A 138 -11.77 -14.34 -8.38
CA CYS A 138 -12.65 -15.51 -8.29
C CYS A 138 -12.78 -16.02 -6.86
N SER A 139 -11.68 -16.11 -6.12
CA SER A 139 -11.65 -16.60 -4.75
C SER A 139 -12.47 -15.71 -3.81
N LEU A 140 -12.39 -14.39 -4.00
CA LEU A 140 -13.20 -13.45 -3.24
C LEU A 140 -14.69 -13.56 -3.61
N LEU A 141 -15.01 -13.63 -4.91
CA LEU A 141 -16.39 -13.78 -5.39
C LEU A 141 -17.04 -15.08 -4.89
N ASN A 142 -16.27 -16.18 -4.81
CA ASN A 142 -16.71 -17.47 -4.25
C ASN A 142 -17.02 -17.41 -2.74
N CYS A 143 -16.58 -16.36 -2.04
CA CYS A 143 -16.92 -16.17 -0.63
C CYS A 143 -18.29 -15.50 -0.42
N LEU A 144 -18.88 -14.91 -1.46
CA LEU A 144 -20.13 -14.16 -1.37
C LEU A 144 -21.37 -15.06 -1.41
N SER A 145 -22.41 -14.68 -0.66
CA SER A 145 -23.77 -15.24 -0.78
C SER A 145 -24.80 -14.14 -0.96
N ARG A 146 -25.84 -14.40 -1.76
CA ARG A 146 -26.96 -13.47 -1.95
C ARG A 146 -27.98 -13.64 -0.82
N LYS A 147 -28.48 -12.52 -0.29
CA LYS A 147 -29.49 -12.50 0.77
C LYS A 147 -30.55 -11.44 0.50
N SER A 148 -31.81 -11.81 0.68
CA SER A 148 -32.95 -10.88 0.68
C SER A 148 -33.21 -10.39 2.10
N VAL A 149 -33.46 -9.10 2.25
CA VAL A 149 -33.76 -8.47 3.54
C VAL A 149 -35.07 -7.70 3.39
N ALA A 150 -36.06 -8.07 4.20
CA ALA A 150 -37.37 -7.41 4.20
C ALA A 150 -37.25 -5.97 4.71
N GLN A 151 -38.17 -5.10 4.31
CA GLN A 151 -38.23 -3.72 4.79
C GLN A 151 -38.36 -3.65 6.33
N ASN A 152 -37.77 -2.63 6.95
CA ASN A 152 -37.77 -2.42 8.41
C ASN A 152 -37.14 -3.55 9.23
N THR A 153 -36.27 -4.34 8.61
CA THR A 153 -35.52 -5.41 9.27
C THR A 153 -34.18 -4.88 9.73
N ARG A 154 -33.86 -5.10 11.00
CA ARG A 154 -32.50 -4.91 11.52
C ARG A 154 -31.68 -6.16 11.19
N PHE A 155 -30.87 -6.08 10.14
CA PHE A 155 -30.12 -7.21 9.62
C PHE A 155 -28.65 -7.19 10.06
N MET A 156 -28.19 -6.06 10.63
CA MET A 156 -26.91 -5.93 11.32
C MET A 156 -27.16 -5.26 12.67
N SER A 157 -26.54 -5.78 13.73
CA SER A 157 -26.57 -5.20 15.06
C SER A 157 -25.16 -5.10 15.62
N GLY A 158 -24.82 -3.94 16.19
CA GLY A 158 -23.55 -3.68 16.86
C GLY A 158 -23.38 -4.43 18.19
N GLU A 159 -24.46 -4.94 18.79
CA GLU A 159 -24.41 -5.75 20.03
C GLU A 159 -24.08 -7.22 19.76
N ASN A 160 -24.38 -7.70 18.55
CA ASN A 160 -24.02 -9.02 18.08
C ASN A 160 -23.57 -8.88 16.63
N PRO A 161 -22.36 -8.32 16.40
CA PRO A 161 -21.87 -8.09 15.06
C PRO A 161 -21.78 -9.44 14.38
N GLN A 162 -22.70 -9.70 13.45
CA GLN A 162 -22.46 -10.71 12.45
C GLN A 162 -21.19 -10.25 11.76
N ASN A 163 -20.08 -10.99 11.94
CA ASN A 163 -18.79 -10.68 11.34
C ASN A 163 -18.90 -10.88 9.83
N CYS A 164 -19.59 -9.95 9.17
CA CYS A 164 -20.02 -10.01 7.79
C CYS A 164 -19.96 -8.61 7.21
N LEU A 165 -19.49 -8.53 5.97
CA LEU A 165 -19.57 -7.35 5.14
C LEU A 165 -20.75 -7.53 4.18
N TYR A 166 -21.55 -6.49 3.99
CA TYR A 166 -22.65 -6.51 3.03
C TYR A 166 -22.42 -5.48 1.93
N ILE A 167 -22.69 -5.87 0.70
CA ILE A 167 -22.72 -4.98 -0.47
C ILE A 167 -24.18 -4.85 -0.90
N ILE A 168 -24.69 -3.63 -0.93
CA ILE A 168 -26.08 -3.37 -1.28
C ILE A 168 -26.24 -3.50 -2.79
N HIS A 169 -26.91 -4.55 -3.25
CA HIS A 169 -27.21 -4.75 -4.66
C HIS A 169 -28.51 -4.05 -5.08
N LYS A 170 -29.50 -3.97 -4.18
CA LYS A 170 -30.75 -3.23 -4.41
C LYS A 170 -31.33 -2.73 -3.11
N GLY A 171 -31.92 -1.54 -3.14
CA GLY A 171 -32.62 -0.93 -2.01
C GLY A 171 -31.73 0.02 -1.20
N SER A 172 -32.19 0.36 0.01
CA SER A 172 -31.46 1.26 0.90
C SER A 172 -31.64 0.90 2.36
N CYS A 173 -30.64 1.22 3.17
CA CYS A 173 -30.69 1.11 4.62
C CYS A 173 -30.19 2.40 5.29
N ARG A 174 -30.63 2.59 6.53
CA ARG A 174 -30.05 3.60 7.43
C ARG A 174 -29.09 2.94 8.40
N ILE A 175 -28.03 3.67 8.72
CA ILE A 175 -27.05 3.29 9.73
C ILE A 175 -27.39 4.04 11.00
N GLU A 176 -27.60 3.31 12.08
CA GLU A 176 -27.98 3.83 13.39
C GLU A 176 -26.88 3.49 14.39
N SER A 177 -26.45 4.45 15.22
CA SER A 177 -25.52 4.20 16.32
C SER A 177 -26.17 4.57 17.65
N LYS A 178 -25.88 3.82 18.72
CA LYS A 178 -26.34 4.20 20.07
C LYS A 178 -25.47 5.34 20.59
N ASN A 179 -26.08 6.47 20.90
CA ASN A 179 -25.41 7.55 21.60
C ASN A 179 -25.15 7.18 23.09
N LYS A 180 -24.42 8.03 23.81
CA LYS A 180 -24.07 7.81 25.22
C LYS A 180 -25.29 7.71 26.16
N THR A 181 -26.46 8.16 25.72
CA THR A 181 -27.73 8.10 26.48
C THR A 181 -28.59 6.89 26.10
N GLY A 182 -28.12 6.02 25.19
CA GLY A 182 -28.78 4.78 24.78
C GLY A 182 -29.81 4.93 23.66
N PHE A 183 -29.99 6.13 23.10
CA PHE A 183 -30.86 6.37 21.95
C PHE A 183 -30.13 6.12 20.64
N PHE A 184 -30.85 5.63 19.63
CA PHE A 184 -30.31 5.45 18.28
C PHE A 184 -30.33 6.78 17.52
N GLU A 185 -29.16 7.19 17.04
CA GLU A 185 -28.99 8.33 16.14
C GLU A 185 -28.63 7.83 14.73
N SER A 186 -29.24 8.44 13.71
CA SER A 186 -28.96 8.11 12.32
C SER A 186 -27.62 8.71 11.89
N MET A 187 -26.65 7.84 11.62
CA MET A 187 -25.30 8.20 11.15
C MET A 187 -25.24 8.43 9.65
N GLY A 188 -26.25 7.98 8.90
CA GLY A 188 -26.33 8.16 7.45
C GLY A 188 -27.16 7.11 6.76
N ARG A 189 -27.27 7.24 5.44
CA ARG A 189 -28.03 6.35 4.57
C ARG A 189 -27.09 5.70 3.57
N LYS A 190 -27.23 4.39 3.37
CA LYS A 190 -26.49 3.62 2.35
C LYS A 190 -27.47 3.06 1.31
N ARG A 191 -27.03 3.01 0.06
CA ARG A 191 -27.83 2.65 -1.13
C ARG A 191 -27.08 1.65 -1.99
N GLU A 192 -27.69 1.27 -3.11
CA GLU A 192 -27.07 0.43 -4.13
C GLU A 192 -25.62 0.81 -4.44
N GLY A 193 -24.72 -0.17 -4.39
CA GLY A 193 -23.28 -0.03 -4.56
C GLY A 193 -22.49 0.25 -3.26
N ASP A 194 -23.16 0.70 -2.20
CA ASP A 194 -22.53 0.95 -0.91
C ASP A 194 -22.26 -0.34 -0.13
N MET A 195 -21.29 -0.24 0.79
CA MET A 195 -20.89 -1.32 1.67
C MET A 195 -21.12 -0.97 3.14
N ILE A 196 -21.35 -2.00 3.94
CA ILE A 196 -21.52 -1.93 5.39
C ILE A 196 -20.86 -3.14 6.05
N GLY A 197 -20.38 -2.99 7.29
CA GLY A 197 -19.72 -4.08 8.02
C GLY A 197 -18.25 -4.31 7.66
N ASP A 198 -17.62 -3.38 6.94
CA ASP A 198 -16.16 -3.32 6.68
C ASP A 198 -15.33 -3.47 7.96
N MET A 199 -15.82 -2.93 9.06
CA MET A 199 -15.11 -2.92 10.32
C MET A 199 -15.03 -4.27 11.02
N ALA A 200 -15.88 -5.24 10.65
CA ALA A 200 -15.72 -6.63 11.08
C ALA A 200 -14.45 -7.29 10.53
N PHE A 201 -13.86 -6.72 9.48
CA PHE A 201 -12.65 -7.23 8.83
C PHE A 201 -11.40 -6.48 9.30
N LEU A 202 -11.56 -5.18 9.57
CA LEU A 202 -10.49 -4.27 9.92
C LEU A 202 -10.24 -4.21 11.43
N SER A 203 -11.26 -4.37 12.27
CA SER A 203 -11.11 -4.24 13.73
C SER A 203 -11.61 -5.47 14.47
N THR A 204 -10.95 -5.75 15.60
CA THR A 204 -11.44 -6.70 16.61
C THR A 204 -12.40 -6.04 17.59
N GLU A 205 -12.44 -4.71 17.63
CA GLU A 205 -13.39 -3.95 18.44
C GLU A 205 -14.74 -3.84 17.71
N PRO A 206 -15.85 -4.22 18.36
CA PRO A 206 -17.17 -4.16 17.74
C PRO A 206 -17.56 -2.69 17.53
N LEU A 207 -17.71 -2.28 16.26
CA LEU A 207 -18.34 -1.00 15.96
C LEU A 207 -19.85 -1.12 16.14
N ILE A 208 -20.37 -0.25 17.01
CA ILE A 208 -21.71 -0.28 17.58
C ILE A 208 -22.71 0.41 16.62
N SER A 209 -22.66 0.04 15.34
CA SER A 209 -23.58 0.59 14.34
C SER A 209 -24.52 -0.52 13.85
N ASP A 210 -25.80 -0.27 13.98
CA ASP A 210 -26.87 -1.11 13.47
C ASP A 210 -27.22 -0.68 12.05
N ALA A 211 -27.64 -1.63 11.22
CA ALA A 211 -28.19 -1.35 9.90
C ALA A 211 -29.64 -1.83 9.83
N VAL A 212 -30.52 -0.90 9.47
CA VAL A 212 -31.97 -1.15 9.34
C VAL A 212 -32.38 -0.86 7.91
N SER A 213 -32.99 -1.85 7.26
CA SER A 213 -33.50 -1.70 5.89
C SER A 213 -34.66 -0.71 5.85
N GLU A 214 -34.68 0.16 4.85
CA GLU A 214 -35.77 1.12 4.63
C GLU A 214 -36.65 0.73 3.45
N SER A 215 -36.17 -0.19 2.61
CA SER A 215 -36.90 -0.84 1.53
C SER A 215 -36.68 -2.36 1.62
N GLU A 216 -37.40 -3.12 0.80
CA GLU A 216 -36.95 -4.45 0.42
C GLU A 216 -35.54 -4.34 -0.19
N MET A 217 -34.61 -5.16 0.28
CA MET A 217 -33.21 -5.10 -0.12
C MET A 217 -32.72 -6.47 -0.62
N VAL A 218 -31.79 -6.39 -1.56
CA VAL A 218 -30.95 -7.52 -1.95
C VAL A 218 -29.51 -7.13 -1.64
N VAL A 219 -28.82 -7.98 -0.89
CA VAL A 219 -27.43 -7.75 -0.50
C VAL A 219 -26.57 -8.96 -0.84
N TRP A 220 -25.30 -8.71 -1.10
CA TRP A 220 -24.26 -9.74 -1.09
C TRP A 220 -23.59 -9.74 0.27
N GLU A 221 -23.62 -10.87 0.98
CA GLU A 221 -22.92 -11.04 2.26
C GLU A 221 -21.56 -11.72 2.04
N LEU A 222 -20.54 -11.20 2.72
CA LEU A 222 -19.21 -11.78 2.83
C LEU A 222 -18.96 -12.08 4.31
N PRO A 223 -19.08 -13.33 4.76
CA PRO A 223 -18.70 -13.70 6.12
C PRO A 223 -17.18 -13.61 6.32
N ALA A 224 -16.74 -12.95 7.39
CA ALA A 224 -15.32 -12.78 7.72
C ALA A 224 -14.61 -14.13 7.87
N ALA A 225 -15.27 -15.16 8.42
CA ALA A 225 -14.71 -16.50 8.53
C ALA A 225 -14.38 -17.13 7.16
N LYS A 226 -15.24 -16.93 6.15
CA LYS A 226 -14.98 -17.40 4.77
C LYS A 226 -13.81 -16.64 4.15
N PHE A 227 -13.77 -15.32 4.34
CA PHE A 227 -12.67 -14.49 3.85
C PHE A 227 -11.33 -14.86 4.50
N GLU A 228 -11.29 -15.04 5.82
CA GLU A 228 -10.08 -15.47 6.55
C GLU A 228 -9.60 -16.85 6.07
N GLN A 229 -10.53 -17.77 5.80
CA GLN A 229 -10.19 -19.05 5.19
C GLN A 229 -9.56 -18.85 3.80
N ALA A 230 -10.15 -17.99 2.96
CA ALA A 230 -9.62 -17.68 1.63
C ALA A 230 -8.22 -17.04 1.70
N CYS A 231 -7.98 -16.09 2.60
CA CYS A 231 -6.65 -15.49 2.82
C CYS A 231 -5.58 -16.52 3.23
N ARG A 232 -5.95 -17.56 3.98
CA ARG A 232 -5.03 -18.67 4.33
C ARG A 232 -4.66 -19.54 3.13
N LEU A 233 -5.52 -19.60 2.11
CA LEU A 233 -5.26 -20.33 0.87
C LEU A 233 -4.47 -19.46 -0.11
N GLN A 234 -4.79 -18.17 -0.18
CA GLN A 234 -4.19 -17.20 -1.10
C GLN A 234 -3.85 -15.91 -0.34
N GLN A 235 -2.58 -15.74 0.03
CA GLN A 235 -2.15 -14.60 0.85
C GLN A 235 -2.41 -13.25 0.18
N GLY A 236 -2.39 -13.17 -1.16
CA GLY A 236 -2.67 -11.94 -1.91
C GLY A 236 -4.08 -11.37 -1.71
N LEU A 237 -5.04 -12.17 -1.24
CA LEU A 237 -6.37 -11.68 -0.87
C LEU A 237 -6.34 -10.67 0.28
N ILE A 238 -5.28 -10.63 1.08
CA ILE A 238 -5.18 -9.71 2.21
C ILE A 238 -5.17 -8.24 1.77
N ASP A 239 -4.77 -7.95 0.53
CA ASP A 239 -4.82 -6.60 -0.03
C ASP A 239 -6.24 -6.10 -0.29
N PHE A 240 -7.24 -6.98 -0.26
CA PHE A 240 -8.64 -6.58 -0.15
C PHE A 240 -8.89 -5.67 1.07
N LEU A 241 -8.25 -5.96 2.20
CA LEU A 241 -8.36 -5.12 3.41
C LEU A 241 -7.77 -3.73 3.17
N THR A 242 -6.69 -3.66 2.38
CA THR A 242 -6.09 -2.39 1.98
C THR A 242 -7.10 -1.57 1.17
N GLY A 243 -7.77 -2.18 0.19
CA GLY A 243 -8.82 -1.53 -0.60
C GLY A 243 -10.05 -1.09 0.20
N LEU A 244 -10.46 -1.88 1.22
CA LEU A 244 -11.54 -1.48 2.14
C LEU A 244 -11.18 -0.19 2.89
N LEU A 245 -9.97 -0.15 3.43
CA LEU A 245 -9.51 0.94 4.28
C LEU A 245 -9.23 2.22 3.48
N THR A 246 -8.67 2.12 2.27
CA THR A 246 -8.51 3.30 1.40
C THR A 246 -9.87 3.89 1.00
N ASN A 247 -10.83 3.04 0.60
CA ASN A 247 -12.18 3.51 0.24
C ASN A 247 -12.89 4.18 1.44
N ARG A 248 -12.63 3.70 2.66
CA ARG A 248 -13.13 4.34 3.89
C ARG A 248 -12.54 5.74 4.09
N PHE A 249 -11.24 5.93 3.86
CA PHE A 249 -10.61 7.25 3.97
C PHE A 249 -11.03 8.21 2.84
N ASP A 250 -11.45 7.68 1.70
CA ASP A 250 -11.95 8.48 0.58
C ASP A 250 -13.42 8.88 0.71
N ASP A 251 -14.21 8.25 1.61
CA ASP A 251 -15.63 8.57 1.80
C ASP A 251 -15.82 10.04 2.26
N PRO A 252 -16.40 10.93 1.45
CA PRO A 252 -16.57 12.34 1.81
C PRO A 252 -17.73 12.54 2.79
N THR A 253 -18.59 11.55 2.99
CA THR A 253 -19.84 11.70 3.75
C THR A 253 -19.69 11.50 5.25
N ASN A 254 -18.54 10.99 5.72
CA ASN A 254 -18.34 10.71 7.13
C ASN A 254 -16.90 11.02 7.61
N PRO A 255 -16.64 12.26 8.08
CA PRO A 255 -15.30 12.68 8.52
C PRO A 255 -14.82 11.99 9.81
N GLU A 256 -15.72 11.41 10.62
CA GLU A 256 -15.31 10.65 11.82
C GLU A 256 -14.59 9.34 11.47
N LEU A 257 -14.89 8.75 10.31
CA LEU A 257 -14.26 7.51 9.82
C LEU A 257 -12.80 7.71 9.38
N LYS A 258 -12.34 8.96 9.26
CA LYS A 258 -11.00 9.31 8.79
C LYS A 258 -10.02 9.51 9.94
N THR A 259 -10.15 8.73 11.00
CA THR A 259 -9.32 8.92 12.20
C THR A 259 -8.44 7.72 12.47
N VAL A 260 -7.18 8.00 12.77
CA VAL A 260 -6.15 7.04 13.16
C VAL A 260 -5.51 7.55 14.44
N GLY A 261 -5.78 6.88 15.56
CA GLY A 261 -5.43 7.38 16.88
C GLY A 261 -5.87 8.84 17.09
N ARG A 262 -4.92 9.74 17.32
CA ARG A 262 -5.16 11.18 17.54
C ARG A 262 -5.16 12.03 16.25
N HIS A 263 -5.06 11.39 15.09
CA HIS A 263 -4.84 12.06 13.81
C HIS A 263 -6.09 11.98 12.93
N ILE A 264 -6.43 13.08 12.27
CA ILE A 264 -7.44 13.11 11.20
C ILE A 264 -6.71 12.96 9.88
N ILE A 265 -7.09 11.97 9.10
CA ILE A 265 -6.69 11.76 7.71
C ILE A 265 -7.52 12.69 6.82
N THR A 266 -6.87 13.47 5.98
CA THR A 266 -7.55 14.50 5.17
C THR A 266 -7.47 14.22 3.69
N GLN A 267 -6.28 13.91 3.16
CA GLN A 267 -6.05 13.81 1.72
C GLN A 267 -4.98 12.76 1.40
N LEU A 268 -5.21 11.91 0.40
CA LEU A 268 -4.15 11.06 -0.16
C LEU A 268 -3.13 11.94 -0.90
N ILE A 269 -1.85 11.87 -0.51
CA ILE A 269 -0.76 12.66 -1.11
C ILE A 269 0.30 11.81 -1.82
N GLY A 270 0.30 10.49 -1.62
CA GLY A 270 1.18 9.58 -2.35
C GLY A 270 0.73 8.13 -2.24
N GLU A 271 0.95 7.37 -3.30
CA GLU A 271 0.81 5.91 -3.31
C GLU A 271 2.14 5.31 -3.73
N GLY A 272 2.60 4.31 -2.98
CA GLY A 272 3.84 3.61 -3.26
C GLY A 272 3.70 2.11 -3.10
N ARG A 273 4.77 1.39 -3.40
CA ARG A 273 4.81 -0.08 -3.30
C ARG A 273 4.48 -0.58 -1.90
N THR A 274 4.98 0.11 -0.87
CA THR A 274 4.86 -0.31 0.54
C THR A 274 3.56 0.15 1.21
N GLY A 275 2.88 1.16 0.65
CA GLY A 275 1.78 1.81 1.35
C GLY A 275 1.25 3.07 0.68
N PHE A 276 0.38 3.73 1.40
CA PHE A 276 -0.27 4.99 1.01
C PHE A 276 0.14 6.07 2.01
N VAL A 277 0.43 7.28 1.53
CA VAL A 277 0.76 8.43 2.36
C VAL A 277 -0.37 9.42 2.27
N TYR A 278 -0.92 9.76 3.43
CA TYR A 278 -1.98 10.75 3.57
C TYR A 278 -1.46 12.00 4.27
N LYS A 279 -1.94 13.16 3.87
CA LYS A 279 -1.92 14.35 4.72
C LYS A 279 -2.92 14.15 5.85
N GLY A 280 -2.56 14.61 7.03
CA GLY A 280 -3.42 14.60 8.20
C GLY A 280 -3.15 15.76 9.15
N LEU A 281 -3.86 15.73 10.27
CA LEU A 281 -3.79 16.74 11.32
C LEU A 281 -3.82 16.07 12.69
N HIS A 282 -2.84 16.35 13.54
CA HIS A 282 -2.90 15.96 14.95
C HIS A 282 -3.95 16.80 15.67
N LYS A 283 -5.09 16.19 16.05
CA LYS A 283 -6.29 16.89 16.53
C LYS A 283 -6.04 17.90 17.65
N GLN A 284 -5.24 17.51 18.65
CA GLN A 284 -5.02 18.33 19.85
C GLN A 284 -4.00 19.45 19.65
N LEU A 285 -3.05 19.27 18.73
CA LEU A 285 -1.94 20.20 18.50
C LEU A 285 -2.20 21.11 17.30
N ASN A 286 -3.21 20.79 16.49
CA ASN A 286 -3.46 21.40 15.20
C ASN A 286 -2.20 21.42 14.31
N LEU A 287 -1.40 20.34 14.41
CA LEU A 287 -0.13 20.19 13.70
C LEU A 287 -0.36 19.35 12.44
N PRO A 288 0.00 19.84 11.24
CA PRO A 288 0.00 19.05 10.01
C PRO A 288 0.96 17.86 10.12
N VAL A 289 0.50 16.68 9.71
CA VAL A 289 1.30 15.45 9.71
C VAL A 289 1.16 14.71 8.39
N ALA A 290 2.17 13.92 8.03
CA ALA A 290 2.03 12.87 7.03
C ALA A 290 1.77 11.54 7.75
N VAL A 291 0.83 10.76 7.22
CA VAL A 291 0.42 9.47 7.79
C VAL A 291 0.61 8.40 6.73
N LYS A 292 1.62 7.55 6.92
CA LYS A 292 1.90 6.45 5.99
C LYS A 292 1.23 5.18 6.48
N MET A 293 0.22 4.74 5.75
CA MET A 293 -0.49 3.48 5.94
C MET A 293 0.23 2.35 5.21
N MET A 294 0.60 1.30 5.93
CA MET A 294 1.18 0.09 5.33
C MET A 294 0.11 -0.74 4.61
N LYS A 295 0.47 -1.40 3.51
CA LYS A 295 -0.40 -2.42 2.90
C LYS A 295 -0.52 -3.63 3.84
N HIS A 296 -1.68 -4.27 3.89
CA HIS A 296 -1.93 -5.35 4.87
C HIS A 296 -1.02 -6.57 4.67
N HIS A 297 -0.61 -6.89 3.44
CA HIS A 297 0.33 -7.99 3.20
C HIS A 297 1.70 -7.76 3.85
N GLN A 298 2.12 -6.50 4.02
CA GLN A 298 3.35 -6.15 4.74
C GLN A 298 3.18 -6.36 6.25
N ALA A 299 1.99 -6.08 6.78
CA ALA A 299 1.68 -6.25 8.21
C ALA A 299 1.43 -7.72 8.60
N ALA A 300 0.97 -8.56 7.66
CA ALA A 300 0.47 -9.91 7.92
C ALA A 300 1.55 -11.01 8.06
N GLN A 301 2.84 -10.70 7.95
CA GLN A 301 3.89 -11.70 8.10
C GLN A 301 3.92 -12.26 9.54
N LYS A 302 3.97 -13.59 9.70
CA LYS A 302 3.74 -14.33 10.97
C LYS A 302 4.60 -13.90 12.18
N ASP A 303 5.77 -13.32 11.93
CA ASP A 303 6.69 -12.73 12.94
C ASP A 303 7.02 -11.26 12.62
N GLY A 304 6.29 -10.67 11.67
CA GLY A 304 6.53 -9.35 11.11
C GLY A 304 6.14 -8.24 12.07
N PHE A 305 5.05 -8.40 12.83
CA PHE A 305 4.46 -7.31 13.60
C PHE A 305 5.40 -6.74 14.67
N ASN A 306 5.90 -7.59 15.58
CA ASN A 306 6.82 -7.17 16.64
C ASN A 306 8.19 -6.74 16.09
N ARG A 307 8.69 -7.43 15.06
CA ARG A 307 9.97 -7.08 14.41
C ARG A 307 9.88 -5.75 13.67
N PHE A 308 8.76 -5.48 13.00
CA PHE A 308 8.47 -4.23 12.33
C PHE A 308 8.39 -3.09 13.34
N LYS A 309 7.61 -3.27 14.43
CA LYS A 309 7.53 -2.28 15.51
C LYS A 309 8.91 -1.96 16.09
N GLN A 310 9.71 -2.98 16.44
CA GLN A 310 11.09 -2.78 16.92
C GLN A 310 11.98 -2.05 15.91
N LYS A 311 11.83 -2.35 14.62
CA LYS A 311 12.59 -1.71 13.54
C LYS A 311 12.22 -0.24 13.40
N ILE A 312 10.93 0.09 13.33
CA ILE A 312 10.46 1.47 13.23
C ILE A 312 10.79 2.26 14.51
N SER A 313 10.71 1.66 15.70
CA SER A 313 11.14 2.33 16.93
C SER A 313 12.61 2.80 16.85
N ARG A 314 13.51 1.96 16.31
CA ARG A 314 14.92 2.38 16.09
C ARG A 314 15.04 3.51 15.06
N ILE A 315 14.20 3.51 14.03
CA ILE A 315 14.18 4.58 13.03
C ILE A 315 13.63 5.87 13.63
N ALA A 316 12.67 5.80 14.55
CA ALA A 316 12.12 6.96 15.25
C ALA A 316 13.13 7.65 16.17
N ASP A 317 14.14 6.91 16.65
CA ASP A 317 15.27 7.46 17.42
C ASP A 317 16.26 8.27 16.55
N LEU A 318 16.13 8.22 15.21
CA LEU A 318 16.94 9.06 14.32
C LEU A 318 16.48 10.52 14.40
N ASN A 319 17.22 11.33 15.15
CA ASN A 319 17.01 12.76 15.26
C ASN A 319 18.15 13.51 14.56
N HIS A 320 17.90 13.95 13.33
CA HIS A 320 18.90 14.64 12.52
C HIS A 320 18.20 15.69 11.63
N PRO A 321 18.77 16.89 11.42
CA PRO A 321 18.13 17.96 10.67
C PRO A 321 17.78 17.58 9.22
N ASN A 322 18.52 16.64 8.61
CA ASN A 322 18.27 16.16 7.25
C ASN A 322 17.50 14.82 7.18
N ILE A 323 16.88 14.35 8.27
CA ILE A 323 16.07 13.12 8.30
C ILE A 323 14.63 13.50 8.68
N VAL A 324 13.66 12.96 7.94
CA VAL A 324 12.24 13.15 8.25
C VAL A 324 11.92 12.57 9.62
N ARG A 325 11.33 13.38 10.49
CA ARG A 325 11.02 12.96 11.86
C ARG A 325 9.79 12.06 11.90
N ILE A 326 9.91 10.93 12.58
CA ILE A 326 8.78 10.08 12.95
C ILE A 326 8.27 10.56 14.31
N TYR A 327 6.98 10.85 14.40
CA TYR A 327 6.33 11.29 15.63
C TYR A 327 5.75 10.12 16.41
N ASP A 328 5.10 9.17 15.72
CA ASP A 328 4.39 8.07 16.37
C ASP A 328 4.13 6.90 15.41
N ILE A 329 3.72 5.77 15.97
CA ILE A 329 3.26 4.58 15.24
C ILE A 329 1.94 4.12 15.84
N GLU A 330 0.90 4.06 15.01
CA GLU A 330 -0.41 3.57 15.41
C GLU A 330 -0.67 2.19 14.79
N GLU A 331 -1.11 1.27 15.63
CA GLU A 331 -1.64 -0.03 15.21
C GLU A 331 -3.16 0.07 15.20
N GLN A 332 -3.75 0.06 14.00
CA GLN A 332 -5.19 0.11 13.85
C GLN A 332 -5.58 -0.57 12.55
N TYR A 333 -6.83 -1.03 12.45
CA TYR A 333 -7.37 -1.61 11.23
C TYR A 333 -6.57 -2.83 10.69
N ARG A 334 -5.85 -3.56 11.56
CA ARG A 334 -4.92 -4.66 11.21
C ARG A 334 -3.76 -4.26 10.29
N THR A 335 -3.38 -2.99 10.31
CA THR A 335 -2.18 -2.49 9.65
C THR A 335 -1.46 -1.48 10.54
N PHE A 336 -0.32 -0.98 10.07
CA PHE A 336 0.45 0.07 10.73
C PHE A 336 0.25 1.41 10.04
N PHE A 337 0.24 2.44 10.87
CA PHE A 337 0.30 3.83 10.45
C PHE A 337 1.51 4.48 11.07
N ILE A 338 2.35 5.08 10.24
CA ILE A 338 3.52 5.82 10.71
C ILE A 338 3.19 7.30 10.57
N ILE A 339 3.16 7.97 11.71
CA ILE A 339 2.91 9.40 11.81
C ILE A 339 4.25 10.12 11.74
N MET A 340 4.42 10.97 10.76
CA MET A 340 5.69 11.65 10.49
C MET A 340 5.48 13.13 10.13
N GLU A 341 6.57 13.86 10.09
CA GLU A 341 6.61 15.25 9.65
C GLU A 341 5.96 15.42 8.27
N TYR A 342 5.04 16.38 8.16
CA TYR A 342 4.51 16.78 6.86
C TYR A 342 5.49 17.75 6.19
N ILE A 343 5.99 17.35 5.03
CA ILE A 343 7.02 18.13 4.32
C ILE A 343 6.36 19.04 3.30
N GLU A 344 6.57 20.35 3.45
CA GLU A 344 6.21 21.36 2.45
C GLU A 344 7.39 21.62 1.50
N GLY A 345 7.64 20.67 0.60
CA GLY A 345 8.73 20.73 -0.38
C GLY A 345 8.45 19.88 -1.62
N GLU A 346 9.36 19.92 -2.60
CA GLU A 346 9.30 19.08 -3.80
C GLU A 346 10.30 17.91 -3.67
N SER A 347 9.93 16.72 -4.12
CA SER A 347 10.89 15.60 -4.22
C SER A 347 11.89 15.85 -5.36
N LEU A 348 13.11 15.31 -5.25
CA LEU A 348 14.07 15.32 -6.36
C LEU A 348 13.48 14.68 -7.62
N ASP A 349 12.65 13.65 -7.48
CA ASP A 349 11.99 12.99 -8.61
C ASP A 349 11.11 13.95 -9.42
N SER A 350 10.40 14.87 -8.74
CA SER A 350 9.56 15.89 -9.38
C SER A 350 10.37 16.88 -10.23
N LEU A 351 11.66 17.08 -9.90
CA LEU A 351 12.58 17.90 -10.69
C LEU A 351 13.10 17.14 -11.92
N PHE A 352 13.37 15.84 -11.79
CA PHE A 352 13.85 15.02 -12.90
C PHE A 352 12.78 14.73 -13.94
N GLY A 353 11.50 14.63 -13.55
CA GLY A 353 10.39 14.58 -14.51
C GLY A 353 10.39 15.76 -15.51
N LYS A 354 11.05 16.88 -15.16
CA LYS A 354 11.22 18.07 -16.00
C LYS A 354 12.54 18.07 -16.80
N SER A 355 13.33 16.98 -16.76
CA SER A 355 14.67 16.86 -17.38
C SER A 355 15.67 17.96 -16.94
N ILE A 356 15.52 18.46 -15.72
CA ILE A 356 16.37 19.53 -15.19
C ILE A 356 17.70 18.94 -14.72
N ARG A 357 18.82 19.48 -15.24
CA ARG A 357 20.17 19.25 -14.71
C ARG A 357 20.46 20.23 -13.59
N LEU A 358 21.05 19.75 -12.49
CA LEU A 358 21.51 20.62 -11.41
C LEU A 358 22.96 21.04 -11.65
N SER A 359 23.31 22.27 -11.29
CA SER A 359 24.71 22.71 -11.30
C SER A 359 25.52 21.92 -10.26
N LEU A 360 26.81 21.73 -10.52
CA LEU A 360 27.70 21.02 -9.60
C LEU A 360 27.60 21.59 -8.18
N ASP A 361 27.58 22.91 -8.02
CA ASP A 361 27.45 23.56 -6.71
C ASP A 361 26.18 23.11 -5.96
N LYS A 362 25.04 23.06 -6.64
CA LYS A 362 23.79 22.58 -6.04
C LYS A 362 23.90 21.11 -5.67
N VAL A 363 24.49 20.30 -6.54
CA VAL A 363 24.69 18.87 -6.28
C VAL A 363 25.58 18.66 -5.06
N MET A 364 26.72 19.35 -4.96
CA MET A 364 27.61 19.24 -3.81
C MET A 364 26.93 19.68 -2.51
N TYR A 365 26.11 20.73 -2.57
CA TYR A 365 25.34 21.22 -1.42
C TYR A 365 24.29 20.19 -0.93
N PHE A 366 23.55 19.56 -1.84
CA PHE A 366 22.60 18.50 -1.48
C PHE A 366 23.30 17.21 -1.06
N LEU A 367 24.40 16.85 -1.73
CA LEU A 367 25.16 15.64 -1.44
C LEU A 367 25.75 15.68 -0.03
N ALA A 368 26.20 16.84 0.45
CA ALA A 368 26.69 17.00 1.83
C ALA A 368 25.61 16.67 2.86
N GLN A 369 24.41 17.22 2.67
CA GLN A 369 23.28 16.99 3.58
C GLN A 369 22.80 15.53 3.54
N ILE A 370 22.74 14.90 2.36
CA ILE A 370 22.39 13.48 2.22
C ILE A 370 23.45 12.60 2.90
N CYS A 371 24.74 12.89 2.70
CA CYS A 371 25.82 12.16 3.36
C CYS A 371 25.74 12.29 4.89
N SER A 372 25.40 13.47 5.41
CA SER A 372 25.21 13.68 6.84
C SER A 372 24.06 12.87 7.42
N ALA A 373 22.93 12.81 6.71
CA ALA A 373 21.80 11.97 7.09
C ALA A 373 22.18 10.48 7.11
N LEU A 374 22.85 10.00 6.04
CA LEU A 374 23.30 8.61 5.94
C LEU A 374 24.34 8.26 7.03
N SER A 375 25.30 9.13 7.31
CA SER A 375 26.30 8.90 8.36
C SER A 375 25.65 8.73 9.73
N HIS A 376 24.71 9.63 10.06
CA HIS A 376 23.99 9.55 11.33
C HIS A 376 23.21 8.23 11.47
N ALA A 377 22.54 7.78 10.41
CA ALA A 377 21.83 6.50 10.42
C ALA A 377 22.77 5.28 10.48
N HIS A 378 23.86 5.30 9.71
CA HIS A 378 24.85 4.22 9.65
C HIS A 378 25.56 4.02 10.99
N ASP A 379 25.86 5.09 11.72
CA ASP A 379 26.43 5.03 13.09
C ASP A 379 25.51 4.29 14.06
N GLN A 380 24.20 4.39 13.86
CA GLN A 380 23.17 3.65 14.61
C GLN A 380 22.84 2.28 14.02
N LYS A 381 23.63 1.81 13.03
CA LYS A 381 23.44 0.55 12.30
C LYS A 381 22.12 0.46 11.53
N ILE A 382 21.58 1.61 11.11
CA ILE A 382 20.38 1.69 10.26
C ILE A 382 20.84 1.99 8.83
N ILE A 383 20.55 1.07 7.92
CA ILE A 383 20.83 1.22 6.49
C ILE A 383 19.54 1.73 5.82
N HIS A 384 19.64 2.70 4.91
CA HIS A 384 18.47 3.26 4.24
C HIS A 384 17.80 2.24 3.32
N THR A 385 18.58 1.53 2.49
CA THR A 385 18.16 0.45 1.58
C THR A 385 17.20 0.82 0.45
N HIS A 386 16.77 2.09 0.37
CA HIS A 386 15.82 2.59 -0.63
C HIS A 386 16.08 4.07 -0.94
N LEU A 387 17.35 4.43 -1.14
CA LEU A 387 17.71 5.82 -1.43
C LEU A 387 17.41 6.13 -2.90
N THR A 388 16.34 6.90 -3.15
CA THR A 388 15.84 7.25 -4.49
C THR A 388 15.48 8.75 -4.56
N PRO A 389 15.33 9.34 -5.77
CA PRO A 389 14.89 10.73 -5.90
C PRO A 389 13.53 11.03 -5.26
N SER A 390 12.64 10.05 -5.18
CA SER A 390 11.31 10.19 -4.55
C SER A 390 11.40 10.36 -3.03
N ASN A 391 12.49 9.90 -2.42
CA ASN A 391 12.70 9.92 -0.97
C ASN A 391 13.53 11.11 -0.47
N ILE A 392 13.99 11.99 -1.37
CA ILE A 392 14.74 13.22 -1.06
C ILE A 392 13.86 14.42 -1.35
N PHE A 393 13.50 15.17 -0.31
CA PHE A 393 12.68 16.37 -0.41
C PHE A 393 13.55 17.62 -0.33
N ILE A 394 13.30 18.59 -1.19
CA ILE A 394 13.92 19.91 -1.19
C ILE A 394 12.91 20.92 -0.68
N LEU A 395 13.27 21.62 0.40
CA LEU A 395 12.49 22.69 0.99
C LEU A 395 12.83 24.04 0.34
N LYS A 396 12.01 25.06 0.62
CA LYS A 396 12.12 26.40 0.00
C LYS A 396 13.48 27.08 0.23
N ASP A 397 14.16 26.78 1.34
CA ASP A 397 15.46 27.30 1.72
C ASP A 397 16.64 26.47 1.18
N ARG A 398 16.37 25.46 0.32
CA ARG A 398 17.32 24.47 -0.21
C ARG A 398 17.81 23.46 0.85
N HIS A 399 17.21 23.44 2.03
CA HIS A 399 17.41 22.34 2.98
C HIS A 399 16.80 21.06 2.41
N ILE A 400 17.44 19.92 2.65
CA ILE A 400 16.91 18.62 2.24
C ILE A 400 16.48 17.78 3.43
N LEU A 401 15.43 17.00 3.23
CA LEU A 401 14.99 15.95 4.13
C LEU A 401 15.01 14.60 3.42
N VAL A 402 15.63 13.61 4.06
CA VAL A 402 15.66 12.21 3.62
C VAL A 402 14.59 11.42 4.36
N SER A 403 13.72 10.75 3.61
CA SER A 403 12.61 9.95 4.12
C SER A 403 12.86 8.45 3.97
N ASP A 404 11.98 7.60 4.52
CA ASP A 404 11.96 6.15 4.28
C ASP A 404 13.24 5.36 4.69
N PHE A 405 13.92 5.82 5.75
CA PHE A 405 15.04 5.08 6.35
C PHE A 405 14.65 3.69 6.83
N GLY A 406 15.43 2.68 6.48
CA GLY A 406 15.25 1.33 6.99
C GLY A 406 13.95 0.68 6.54
N TRP A 407 13.28 1.20 5.51
CA TRP A 407 12.23 0.47 4.82
C TRP A 407 12.93 -0.51 3.91
N ALA A 408 12.90 -1.81 4.22
CA ALA A 408 13.59 -2.79 3.39
C ALA A 408 13.02 -2.66 1.97
N ALA A 409 13.84 -2.26 1.00
CA ALA A 409 13.36 -2.23 -0.38
C ALA A 409 12.96 -3.67 -0.73
N PRO A 410 11.70 -3.89 -1.11
CA PRO A 410 11.21 -5.24 -1.19
C PRO A 410 11.87 -5.91 -2.41
N ILE A 411 12.23 -7.19 -2.25
CA ILE A 411 12.96 -7.94 -3.26
C ILE A 411 12.15 -7.87 -4.57
N PRO A 412 12.77 -7.60 -5.73
CA PRO A 412 12.07 -7.61 -7.00
C PRO A 412 11.40 -8.98 -7.23
N GLU A 413 10.10 -9.01 -7.49
CA GLU A 413 9.40 -10.22 -7.93
C GLU A 413 9.46 -10.32 -9.46
N GLU A 414 9.51 -11.55 -10.00
CA GLU A 414 9.48 -11.78 -11.45
C GLU A 414 8.20 -11.17 -12.05
N GLY A 415 8.34 -10.30 -13.05
CA GLY A 415 7.23 -9.67 -13.77
C GLY A 415 6.93 -8.21 -13.42
N PHE A 416 7.50 -7.65 -12.34
CA PHE A 416 7.35 -6.22 -11.97
C PHE A 416 8.59 -5.39 -12.35
N MET A 417 9.13 -5.65 -13.54
CA MET A 417 10.45 -5.17 -13.99
C MET A 417 10.45 -3.72 -14.51
N GLU A 418 9.36 -2.96 -14.39
CA GLU A 418 9.23 -1.61 -14.95
C GLU A 418 9.40 -0.47 -13.92
N ASP A 419 9.66 -0.78 -12.63
CA ASP A 419 9.82 0.25 -11.59
C ASP A 419 11.19 0.94 -11.66
N ARG A 420 11.22 2.23 -11.99
CA ARG A 420 12.43 3.09 -12.03
C ARG A 420 13.23 3.06 -10.72
N ASN A 421 12.60 2.77 -9.58
CA ASN A 421 13.31 2.63 -8.30
C ASN A 421 14.32 1.47 -8.31
N MET A 422 14.15 0.47 -9.18
CA MET A 422 15.08 -0.65 -9.35
C MET A 422 16.46 -0.21 -9.84
N TYR A 423 16.56 0.95 -10.49
CA TYR A 423 17.83 1.50 -10.97
C TYR A 423 18.80 1.90 -9.85
N TYR A 424 18.28 2.19 -8.66
CA TYR A 424 19.11 2.59 -7.50
C TYR A 424 19.49 1.39 -6.62
N LEU A 425 18.92 0.21 -6.87
CA LEU A 425 19.23 -0.99 -6.10
C LEU A 425 20.65 -1.46 -6.39
N ALA A 426 21.40 -1.71 -5.33
CA ALA A 426 22.72 -2.27 -5.45
C ALA A 426 22.67 -3.72 -5.99
N PRO A 427 23.69 -4.18 -6.73
CA PRO A 427 23.72 -5.53 -7.30
C PRO A 427 23.54 -6.65 -6.27
N GLU A 428 24.11 -6.49 -5.07
CA GLU A 428 23.93 -7.42 -3.95
C GLU A 428 22.48 -7.48 -3.46
N HIS A 429 21.74 -6.37 -3.53
CA HIS A 429 20.33 -6.32 -3.15
C HIS A 429 19.50 -7.13 -4.15
N ILE A 430 19.76 -6.93 -5.44
CA ILE A 430 19.08 -7.63 -6.55
C ILE A 430 19.34 -9.14 -6.47
N ARG A 431 20.55 -9.55 -6.09
CA ARG A 431 20.93 -10.96 -5.91
C ARG A 431 20.44 -11.58 -4.60
N GLY A 432 19.77 -10.81 -3.74
CA GLY A 432 19.36 -11.28 -2.41
C GLY A 432 20.55 -11.61 -1.48
N GLU A 433 21.72 -11.02 -1.76
CA GLU A 433 22.91 -11.16 -0.93
C GLU A 433 22.83 -10.24 0.30
N ARG A 434 23.82 -10.35 1.20
CA ARG A 434 23.88 -9.54 2.42
C ARG A 434 24.08 -8.06 2.08
N ILE A 435 23.13 -7.24 2.52
CA ILE A 435 23.15 -5.78 2.39
C ILE A 435 23.87 -5.14 3.59
N ASP A 436 24.68 -4.12 3.34
CA ASP A 436 25.26 -3.24 4.35
C ASP A 436 25.28 -1.77 3.88
N GLN A 437 25.92 -0.87 4.65
CA GLN A 437 25.98 0.56 4.35
C GLN A 437 26.53 0.88 2.94
N ARG A 438 27.31 -0.03 2.33
CA ARG A 438 27.89 0.16 1.00
C ARG A 438 26.83 0.08 -0.11
N SER A 439 25.67 -0.50 0.18
CA SER A 439 24.53 -0.48 -0.74
C SER A 439 23.92 0.92 -0.86
N ASP A 440 23.83 1.67 0.25
CA ASP A 440 23.38 3.07 0.20
C ASP A 440 24.37 3.95 -0.57
N ILE A 441 25.67 3.66 -0.49
CA ILE A 441 26.73 4.36 -1.25
C ILE A 441 26.55 4.15 -2.76
N TYR A 442 26.15 2.93 -3.18
CA TYR A 442 25.83 2.66 -4.59
C TYR A 442 24.66 3.54 -5.05
N SER A 443 23.55 3.51 -4.31
CA SER A 443 22.37 4.33 -4.61
C SER A 443 22.71 5.82 -4.64
N LEU A 444 23.57 6.29 -3.74
CA LEU A 444 24.06 7.67 -3.70
C LEU A 444 24.85 8.05 -4.96
N GLY A 445 25.66 7.14 -5.49
CA GLY A 445 26.39 7.34 -6.74
C GLY A 445 25.46 7.49 -7.95
N ILE A 446 24.44 6.63 -8.04
CA ILE A 446 23.39 6.69 -9.08
C ILE A 446 22.61 8.01 -8.97
N LEU A 447 22.20 8.39 -7.75
CA LEU A 447 21.49 9.64 -7.48
C LEU A 447 22.34 10.86 -7.87
N THR A 448 23.63 10.85 -7.55
CA THR A 448 24.55 11.94 -7.89
C THR A 448 24.73 12.08 -9.40
N TYR A 449 24.89 10.96 -10.09
CA TYR A 449 24.95 10.94 -11.55
C TYR A 449 23.70 11.58 -12.17
N GLU A 450 22.53 11.18 -11.70
CA GLU A 450 21.27 11.69 -12.23
C GLU A 450 21.05 13.17 -11.91
N MET A 451 21.42 13.63 -10.71
CA MET A 451 21.41 15.06 -10.36
C MET A 451 22.22 15.92 -11.34
N LEU A 452 23.40 15.44 -11.75
CA LEU A 452 24.29 16.16 -12.66
C LEU A 452 23.86 16.07 -14.13
N THR A 453 23.32 14.93 -14.55
CA THR A 453 23.03 14.64 -15.97
C THR A 453 21.57 14.83 -16.36
N GLY A 454 20.66 14.86 -15.38
CA GLY A 454 19.22 14.86 -15.57
C GLY A 454 18.68 13.57 -16.20
N ARG A 455 19.48 12.49 -16.24
CA ARG A 455 19.14 11.22 -16.87
C ARG A 455 19.55 10.05 -15.98
N SER A 456 18.72 9.00 -15.97
CA SER A 456 19.11 7.72 -15.36
C SER A 456 20.30 7.12 -16.14
N PRO A 457 21.29 6.52 -15.46
CA PRO A 457 22.40 5.85 -16.14
C PRO A 457 21.96 4.62 -16.95
N PHE A 458 20.69 4.22 -16.84
CA PHE A 458 20.10 3.06 -17.51
C PHE A 458 19.06 3.41 -18.59
N SER A 459 18.96 4.69 -19.01
CA SER A 459 18.00 5.09 -20.06
C SER A 459 18.42 4.58 -21.46
N GLY A 460 17.66 3.64 -22.03
CA GLY A 460 17.80 3.04 -23.39
C GLY A 460 16.52 2.27 -23.79
N GLU A 461 16.44 1.70 -25.01
CA GLU A 461 15.23 1.01 -25.56
C GLU A 461 14.85 -0.32 -24.87
N ASP A 462 15.66 -0.83 -23.94
CA ASP A 462 15.38 -2.06 -23.17
C ASP A 462 15.29 -1.72 -21.67
N GLN A 463 14.10 -1.38 -21.16
CA GLN A 463 13.97 -0.74 -19.83
C GLN A 463 13.73 -1.67 -18.63
N GLY A 464 13.39 -2.95 -18.84
CA GLY A 464 13.15 -3.88 -17.71
C GLY A 464 14.29 -4.86 -17.47
N THR A 465 14.50 -5.76 -18.42
CA THR A 465 15.46 -6.88 -18.32
C THR A 465 16.90 -6.40 -18.35
N ALA A 466 17.21 -5.39 -19.18
CA ALA A 466 18.57 -4.88 -19.31
C ALA A 466 19.04 -4.07 -18.09
N ALA A 467 18.16 -3.49 -17.27
CA ALA A 467 18.58 -2.79 -16.05
C ALA A 467 19.07 -3.77 -14.97
N MET A 468 18.42 -4.93 -14.83
CA MET A 468 18.84 -6.00 -13.92
C MET A 468 20.12 -6.69 -14.44
N ASP A 469 20.20 -6.94 -15.75
CA ASP A 469 21.41 -7.47 -16.39
C ASP A 469 22.56 -6.46 -16.35
N MET A 470 22.32 -5.17 -16.53
CA MET A 470 23.33 -4.12 -16.35
C MET A 470 23.69 -3.91 -14.87
N ASN A 471 22.76 -4.18 -13.95
CA ASN A 471 23.04 -4.16 -12.52
C ASN A 471 23.90 -5.36 -12.10
N THR A 472 23.70 -6.55 -12.67
CA THR A 472 24.29 -7.80 -12.20
C THR A 472 25.46 -8.32 -13.04
N ALA A 473 25.43 -8.10 -14.36
CA ALA A 473 26.39 -8.64 -15.34
C ALA A 473 27.05 -7.56 -16.24
N GLY A 474 26.42 -6.40 -16.45
CA GLY A 474 26.94 -5.32 -17.28
C GLY A 474 27.96 -4.43 -16.57
N ARG A 475 28.97 -3.98 -17.31
CA ARG A 475 29.79 -2.84 -16.87
C ARG A 475 28.90 -1.60 -16.83
N ILE A 476 28.98 -0.78 -15.78
CA ILE A 476 28.65 0.65 -15.94
C ILE A 476 29.63 1.12 -17.02
N ASN A 477 29.11 1.33 -18.23
CA ASN A 477 29.90 1.78 -19.37
C ASN A 477 30.71 2.99 -18.90
N SER A 478 32.04 2.91 -18.98
CA SER A 478 32.92 4.03 -18.61
C SER A 478 32.63 5.29 -19.45
N SER A 479 31.91 5.13 -20.57
CA SER A 479 31.35 6.20 -21.39
C SER A 479 30.19 6.94 -20.71
N PHE A 480 29.52 6.35 -19.72
CA PHE A 480 28.40 6.96 -19.00
C PHE A 480 28.82 8.16 -18.16
N VAL A 481 30.01 8.13 -17.53
CA VAL A 481 30.45 9.14 -16.55
C VAL A 481 31.45 10.15 -17.12
N ARG A 482 32.05 9.90 -18.29
CA ARG A 482 32.93 10.87 -18.97
C ARG A 482 32.12 11.99 -19.61
N LEU A 483 31.59 12.88 -18.79
CA LEU A 483 31.19 14.20 -19.20
C LEU A 483 32.42 15.11 -19.09
N PRO A 484 33.01 15.57 -20.21
CA PRO A 484 34.22 16.41 -20.18
C PRO A 484 34.07 17.69 -19.34
N GLU A 485 32.82 18.11 -19.12
CA GLU A 485 32.44 19.31 -18.37
C GLU A 485 32.47 19.12 -16.85
N LEU A 486 32.52 17.88 -16.34
CA LEU A 486 32.53 17.60 -14.91
C LEU A 486 33.97 17.48 -14.38
N PRO A 487 34.29 18.02 -13.19
CA PRO A 487 35.59 17.81 -12.56
C PRO A 487 35.94 16.34 -12.34
N GLU A 488 37.23 16.01 -12.38
CA GLU A 488 37.70 14.62 -12.25
C GLU A 488 37.28 13.99 -10.91
N PHE A 489 37.30 14.76 -9.82
CA PHE A 489 36.97 14.25 -8.49
C PHE A 489 35.54 13.69 -8.40
N ILE A 490 34.55 14.36 -9.03
CA ILE A 490 33.16 13.91 -8.96
C ILE A 490 32.92 12.69 -9.86
N GLN A 491 33.60 12.63 -11.00
CA GLN A 491 33.58 11.46 -11.87
C GLN A 491 34.17 10.24 -11.15
N LYS A 492 35.31 10.41 -10.47
CA LYS A 492 35.96 9.37 -9.66
C LYS A 492 35.05 8.93 -8.51
N PHE A 493 34.38 9.86 -7.84
CA PHE A 493 33.39 9.54 -6.81
C PHE A 493 32.29 8.64 -7.34
N ILE A 494 31.61 9.03 -8.43
CA ILE A 494 30.50 8.25 -9.02
C ILE A 494 30.97 6.85 -9.43
N LEU A 495 32.11 6.75 -10.12
CA LEU A 495 32.65 5.45 -10.57
C LEU A 495 32.98 4.52 -9.41
N LYS A 496 33.58 5.05 -8.34
CA LYS A 496 33.93 4.26 -7.14
C LYS A 496 32.69 3.89 -6.33
N ALA A 497 31.74 4.81 -6.16
CA ALA A 497 30.48 4.56 -5.47
C ALA A 497 29.64 3.47 -6.17
N CYS A 498 29.58 3.50 -7.50
CA CYS A 498 28.80 2.56 -8.29
C CYS A 498 29.56 1.26 -8.67
N ALA A 499 30.70 0.97 -8.05
CA ALA A 499 31.42 -0.28 -8.31
C ALA A 499 30.54 -1.50 -7.99
N LYS A 500 30.53 -2.52 -8.84
CA LYS A 500 29.59 -3.66 -8.68
C LYS A 500 29.86 -4.48 -7.43
N LEU A 501 31.13 -4.72 -7.14
CA LEU A 501 31.59 -5.40 -5.94
C LEU A 501 31.62 -4.42 -4.76
N PRO A 502 30.91 -4.70 -3.65
CA PRO A 502 30.88 -3.82 -2.48
C PRO A 502 32.28 -3.48 -1.92
N GLU A 503 33.23 -4.41 -1.96
CA GLU A 503 34.62 -4.21 -1.52
C GLU A 503 35.45 -3.28 -2.43
N LYS A 504 34.94 -2.94 -3.62
CA LYS A 504 35.54 -1.95 -4.51
C LYS A 504 34.95 -0.54 -4.32
N ARG A 505 33.91 -0.40 -3.48
CA ARG A 505 33.32 0.88 -3.10
C ARG A 505 34.06 1.50 -1.91
N TYR A 506 33.59 2.65 -1.48
CA TYR A 506 33.94 3.21 -0.17
C TYR A 506 33.53 2.24 0.94
N GLY A 507 34.34 2.13 2.00
CA GLY A 507 34.04 1.23 3.12
C GLY A 507 32.91 1.76 3.99
N SER A 508 32.81 3.09 4.09
CA SER A 508 31.76 3.79 4.82
C SER A 508 31.38 5.12 4.16
N ILE A 509 30.24 5.68 4.54
CA ILE A 509 29.85 7.04 4.13
C ILE A 509 30.80 8.11 4.70
N HIS A 510 31.50 7.83 5.80
CA HIS A 510 32.54 8.70 6.34
C HIS A 510 33.71 8.86 5.37
N ASP A 511 34.08 7.79 4.65
CA ASP A 511 35.13 7.84 3.63
C ASP A 511 34.71 8.74 2.47
N VAL A 512 33.42 8.74 2.11
CA VAL A 512 32.84 9.62 1.09
C VAL A 512 32.92 11.08 1.55
N ILE A 513 32.47 11.36 2.79
CA ILE A 513 32.52 12.70 3.38
C ILE A 513 33.95 13.22 3.40
N GLN A 514 34.92 12.38 3.79
CA GLN A 514 36.33 12.75 3.83
C GLN A 514 36.90 13.09 2.44
N GLU A 515 36.65 12.24 1.43
CA GLU A 515 37.13 12.47 0.05
C GLU A 515 36.51 13.75 -0.53
N LEU A 516 35.19 13.92 -0.45
CA LEU A 516 34.50 15.09 -1.02
C LEU A 516 34.77 16.40 -0.28
N SER A 517 35.00 16.37 1.04
CA SER A 517 35.38 17.55 1.81
C SER A 517 36.79 18.05 1.49
N GLY A 518 37.68 17.16 1.05
CA GLY A 518 39.03 17.51 0.58
C GLY A 518 39.01 18.23 -0.77
N GLU A 519 38.04 17.90 -1.62
CA GLU A 519 37.96 18.38 -3.01
C GLU A 519 37.01 19.58 -3.17
N SER A 520 36.07 19.80 -2.24
CA SER A 520 35.08 20.88 -2.33
C SER A 520 34.84 21.58 -0.99
N ALA A 521 35.25 22.86 -0.92
CA ALA A 521 34.95 23.72 0.22
C ALA A 521 33.44 23.93 0.42
N LEU A 522 32.67 23.96 -0.67
CA LEU A 522 31.21 24.09 -0.61
C LEU A 522 30.58 22.88 0.08
N PHE A 523 30.99 21.66 -0.31
CA PHE A 523 30.54 20.43 0.34
C PHE A 523 30.87 20.45 1.84
N LYS A 524 32.11 20.78 2.17
CA LYS A 524 32.58 20.84 3.56
C LYS A 524 31.77 21.83 4.41
N ASN A 525 31.45 23.00 3.86
CA ASN A 525 30.68 24.03 4.56
C ASN A 525 29.19 23.73 4.65
N ALA A 526 28.67 22.84 3.78
CA ALA A 526 27.28 22.42 3.76
C ALA A 526 26.99 21.23 4.68
N LEU A 527 28.02 20.55 5.19
CA LEU A 527 27.86 19.59 6.27
C LEU A 527 27.36 20.33 7.52
N PRO A 528 26.29 19.87 8.18
CA PRO A 528 25.89 20.45 9.44
C PRO A 528 27.08 20.35 10.40
N LEU A 529 27.41 21.46 11.06
CA LEU A 529 28.34 21.43 12.19
C LEU A 529 27.82 20.34 13.13
N LYS A 530 28.69 19.45 13.62
CA LYS A 530 28.35 18.53 14.70
C LYS A 530 27.70 19.37 15.79
N GLN A 531 26.37 19.37 15.85
CA GLN A 531 25.67 19.98 16.95
C GLN A 531 26.15 19.16 18.13
N ASP A 532 26.88 19.82 19.02
CA ASP A 532 27.03 19.34 20.37
C ASP A 532 25.60 18.99 20.82
N MET A 533 25.35 17.72 21.11
CA MET A 533 24.08 17.23 21.64
C MET A 533 23.93 17.77 23.07
N GLY A 534 23.87 19.09 23.20
CA GLY A 534 23.93 19.85 24.43
C GLY A 534 22.67 20.67 24.60
N GLN A 535 21.50 20.03 24.44
CA GLN A 535 20.24 20.27 25.13
C GLN A 535 19.10 19.65 24.30
N GLU A 536 18.54 18.54 24.78
CA GLU A 536 17.23 18.08 24.33
C GLU A 536 16.14 18.96 24.97
N ILE A 537 15.40 19.68 24.13
CA ILE A 537 14.26 20.48 24.60
C ILE A 537 13.01 19.61 24.60
N SER A 538 12.56 19.24 25.79
CA SER A 538 11.29 18.53 26.01
C SER A 538 10.19 19.51 26.41
N ALA A 539 9.07 19.51 25.69
CA ALA A 539 7.93 20.38 25.99
C ALA A 539 6.83 19.63 26.75
N LEU A 540 6.46 20.13 27.95
CA LEU A 540 5.37 19.60 28.76
C LEU A 540 4.16 20.56 28.70
N LEU A 541 3.05 20.10 28.11
CA LEU A 541 1.80 20.86 28.04
C LEU A 541 0.80 20.36 29.08
N VAL A 542 0.33 21.27 29.94
CA VAL A 542 -0.63 20.94 31.01
C VAL A 542 -1.90 21.77 30.86
N SER A 543 -3.05 21.11 30.70
CA SER A 543 -4.37 21.76 30.70
C SER A 543 -4.97 21.70 32.11
N HIS A 544 -5.51 22.82 32.60
CA HIS A 544 -6.10 22.92 33.93
C HIS A 544 -7.30 23.87 33.96
N LYS A 545 -8.24 23.63 34.88
CA LYS A 545 -9.34 24.59 35.14
C LYS A 545 -8.82 25.81 35.93
N ARG A 546 -9.52 26.96 35.85
CA ARG A 546 -9.12 28.20 36.56
C ARG A 546 -8.89 27.99 38.05
N ASN A 547 -9.73 27.17 38.71
CA ASN A 547 -9.62 26.85 40.14
C ASN A 547 -8.43 25.92 40.49
N GLN A 548 -7.87 25.21 39.52
CA GLN A 548 -6.70 24.34 39.68
C GLN A 548 -5.37 25.05 39.44
N ARG A 549 -5.41 26.30 38.96
CA ARG A 549 -4.22 27.10 38.61
C ARG A 549 -3.22 27.13 39.76
N ARG A 550 -3.67 27.46 40.97
CA ARG A 550 -2.78 27.60 42.14
C ARG A 550 -2.07 26.29 42.49
N THR A 551 -2.78 25.16 42.38
CA THR A 551 -2.21 23.83 42.64
C THR A 551 -1.23 23.44 41.54
N LEU A 552 -1.54 23.73 40.27
CA LEU A 552 -0.64 23.45 39.15
C LEU A 552 0.66 24.26 39.26
N PHE A 553 0.58 25.56 39.54
CA PHE A 553 1.77 26.39 39.69
C PHE A 553 2.67 25.88 40.84
N ARG A 554 2.08 25.37 41.94
CA ARG A 554 2.86 24.74 43.01
C ARG A 554 3.58 23.47 42.53
N LEU A 555 2.90 22.62 41.76
CA LEU A 555 3.50 21.39 41.21
C LEU A 555 4.60 21.68 40.18
N LEU A 556 4.41 22.69 39.33
CA LEU A 556 5.41 23.11 38.35
C LEU A 556 6.63 23.73 39.03
N ASP A 557 6.44 24.44 40.15
CA ASP A 557 7.53 25.00 40.95
C ASP A 557 8.34 23.88 41.64
N GLU A 558 7.66 22.90 42.24
CA GLU A 558 8.30 21.70 42.80
C GLU A 558 9.06 20.89 41.73
N PHE A 559 8.51 20.77 40.52
CA PHE A 559 9.16 20.13 39.37
C PHE A 559 10.38 20.91 38.90
N SER A 560 10.25 22.25 38.77
CA SER A 560 11.33 23.14 38.35
C SER A 560 12.51 23.07 39.31
N GLN A 561 12.26 23.08 40.63
CA GLN A 561 13.31 22.94 41.63
C GLN A 561 14.05 21.60 41.52
N LYS A 562 13.32 20.48 41.42
CA LYS A 562 13.94 19.15 41.23
C LYS A 562 14.71 19.05 39.92
N ALA A 563 14.26 19.73 38.87
CA ALA A 563 14.93 19.75 37.58
C ALA A 563 16.23 20.57 37.63
N LEU A 564 16.22 21.72 38.33
CA LEU A 564 17.40 22.54 38.58
C LEU A 564 18.45 21.77 39.42
N ASP A 565 18.02 21.02 40.44
CA ASP A 565 18.90 20.16 41.23
C ASP A 565 19.62 19.09 40.39
N LEU A 566 19.02 18.70 39.26
CA LEU A 566 19.57 17.74 38.30
C LEU A 566 20.35 18.41 37.14
N GLY A 567 20.53 19.73 37.17
CA GLY A 567 21.23 20.49 36.12
C GLY A 567 20.44 20.71 34.83
N MET A 568 19.10 20.56 34.87
CA MET A 568 18.22 20.82 33.73
C MET A 568 17.67 22.24 33.76
N GLU A 569 17.53 22.86 32.58
CA GLU A 569 16.93 24.19 32.43
C GLU A 569 15.43 24.08 32.11
N VAL A 570 14.58 24.66 32.95
CA VAL A 570 13.10 24.57 32.81
C VAL A 570 12.50 25.96 32.56
N ASN A 571 11.92 26.15 31.38
CA ASN A 571 11.23 27.37 31.00
C ASN A 571 9.70 27.17 31.02
N ILE A 572 9.01 27.81 31.96
CA ILE A 572 7.55 27.75 32.07
C ILE A 572 6.93 28.94 31.33
N THR A 573 6.26 28.68 30.21
CA THR A 573 5.53 29.71 29.46
C THR A 573 4.01 29.49 29.56
N GLY A 574 3.26 30.53 29.90
CA GLY A 574 1.80 30.45 30.06
C GLY A 574 1.08 31.29 29.02
N LYS A 575 0.39 30.65 28.06
CA LYS A 575 -0.59 31.33 27.19
C LYS A 575 -2.00 31.10 27.73
N ILE A 576 -2.73 32.19 27.99
CA ILE A 576 -4.15 32.13 28.35
C ILE A 576 -4.94 32.08 27.04
N GLN A 577 -5.43 30.90 26.65
CA GLN A 577 -6.50 30.80 25.66
C GLN A 577 -7.83 31.03 26.36
N ILE A 578 -8.42 32.21 26.18
CA ILE A 578 -9.79 32.48 26.59
C ILE A 578 -10.69 31.83 25.53
N HIS A 579 -11.31 30.71 25.87
CA HIS A 579 -12.48 30.25 25.11
C HIS A 579 -13.66 31.15 25.52
N GLU A 580 -13.95 32.16 24.70
CA GLU A 580 -15.23 32.84 24.75
C GLU A 580 -16.30 31.87 24.23
N ASN A 581 -17.02 31.26 25.16
CA ASN A 581 -18.32 30.65 24.86
C ASN A 581 -19.29 31.80 24.61
N HIS A 582 -19.45 32.19 23.35
CA HIS A 582 -20.67 32.85 22.92
C HIS A 582 -21.74 31.79 22.70
N GLU A 583 -22.77 31.80 23.55
CA GLU A 583 -24.18 31.68 23.17
C GLU A 583 -25.07 31.87 24.43
N PRO A 584 -26.34 32.29 24.29
CA PRO A 584 -27.17 32.23 23.08
C PRO A 584 -27.29 33.55 22.31
#